data_AF-A0A9P9FSD1-F1
#
_entry.id   AF-A0A9P9FSD1-F1
#
_cell.length_a   1.000
_cell.length_b   1.000
_cell.length_c   1.000
_cell.angle_alpha   90.00
_cell.angle_beta   90.00
_cell.angle_gamma   90.00
#
_symmetry.space_group_name_H-M   'P 1'
#
loop_
_entity.id
_entity.type
_entity.pdbx_description
1 polymer ?
#
loop_
_entity_poly.entity_id
_entity_poly.type
_entity_poly.pdbx_seq_one_letter_code
_entity_poly.pdbx_strand_id
1 'polypeptide(L)'
;MLDKQLISPDTKYDPSAIRFLATERWDLRTFIVFDMLHDSYDPDKAHLPGQDDLPVISVFFGLKESASIAGRPITNKVNSDIRAIHNATGPGSRPPFLVDHTGGKVPFYTNPRNSCTASIAP
;
A
#
# COMPACT_ATOMS: atom_id res chain seq x y z
N MET A 1 -19.62 -14.60 18.74
CA MET A 1 -18.80 -13.68 17.93
C MET A 1 -17.37 -14.18 18.05
N LEU A 2 -16.75 -14.65 16.97
CA LEU A 2 -15.32 -14.98 17.02
C LEU A 2 -14.55 -13.66 16.88
N ASP A 3 -13.78 -13.31 17.90
CA ASP A 3 -12.71 -12.34 17.77
C ASP A 3 -11.73 -12.88 16.73
N LYS A 4 -11.77 -12.31 15.52
CA LYS A 4 -10.74 -12.56 14.52
C LYS A 4 -9.46 -11.90 15.03
N GLN A 5 -8.65 -12.67 15.74
CA GLN A 5 -7.30 -12.28 16.08
C GLN A 5 -6.57 -11.89 14.79
N LEU A 6 -6.09 -10.65 14.75
CA LEU A 6 -5.43 -10.04 13.59
C LEU A 6 -4.05 -10.67 13.31
N ILE A 7 -3.49 -11.36 14.30
CA ILE A 7 -2.19 -12.02 14.27
C ILE A 7 -2.37 -13.37 14.96
N SER A 8 -1.81 -14.43 14.37
CA SER A 8 -1.85 -15.76 14.97
C SER A 8 -1.11 -15.75 16.32
N PRO A 9 -1.63 -16.39 17.38
CA PRO A 9 -0.93 -16.47 18.66
C PRO A 9 0.41 -17.22 18.56
N ASP A 10 0.59 -18.03 17.52
CA ASP A 10 1.83 -18.77 17.25
C ASP A 10 2.87 -17.97 16.43
N THR A 11 2.52 -16.76 15.99
CA THR A 11 3.45 -15.90 15.28
C THR A 11 4.56 -15.44 16.23
N LYS A 12 5.79 -15.88 16.00
CA LYS A 12 6.97 -15.30 16.65
C LYS A 12 7.07 -13.85 16.21
N TYR A 13 6.73 -12.93 17.12
CA TYR A 13 6.86 -11.51 16.90
C TYR A 13 8.34 -11.16 16.78
N ASP A 14 8.79 -10.94 15.54
CA ASP A 14 10.08 -10.34 15.23
C ASP A 14 9.82 -8.89 14.77
N PRO A 15 10.14 -7.88 15.59
CA PRO A 15 9.98 -6.48 15.22
C PRO A 15 10.75 -6.11 13.94
N SER A 16 11.85 -6.82 13.63
CA SER A 16 12.65 -6.57 12.44
C SER A 16 11.99 -7.06 11.13
N ALA A 17 10.95 -7.88 11.24
CA ALA A 17 10.16 -8.35 10.11
C ALA A 17 9.04 -7.38 9.70
N ILE A 18 8.82 -6.30 10.45
CA ILE A 18 7.90 -5.23 10.07
C ILE A 18 8.61 -4.31 9.08
N ARG A 19 8.08 -4.23 7.86
CA ARG A 19 8.63 -3.38 6.80
C ARG A 19 7.67 -2.24 6.53
N PHE A 20 8.19 -1.02 6.57
CA PHE A 20 7.44 0.14 6.13
C PHE A 20 7.41 0.16 4.58
N LEU A 21 6.23 0.10 3.98
CA LEU A 21 6.08 -0.04 2.53
C LEU A 21 5.88 1.30 1.83
N ALA A 22 4.93 2.11 2.32
CA ALA A 22 4.61 3.35 1.65
C ALA A 22 3.97 4.37 2.59
N THR A 23 4.22 5.64 2.31
CA THR A 23 3.32 6.72 2.72
C THR A 23 2.79 7.41 1.48
N GLU A 24 1.47 7.51 1.41
CA GLU A 24 0.77 8.24 0.37
C GLU A 24 -0.06 9.35 1.02
N ARG A 25 0.31 10.60 0.74
CA ARG A 25 -0.29 11.77 1.38
C ARG A 25 -1.19 12.51 0.39
N TRP A 26 -2.41 12.78 0.82
CA TRP A 26 -3.42 13.62 0.19
C TRP A 26 -3.76 14.79 1.12
N ASP A 27 -4.42 15.84 0.61
CA ASP A 27 -4.68 17.08 1.37
C ASP A 27 -5.39 16.85 2.71
N LEU A 28 -6.31 15.89 2.79
CA LEU A 28 -7.08 15.58 4.01
C LEU A 28 -6.76 14.20 4.61
N ARG A 29 -5.91 13.39 3.98
CA ARG A 29 -5.70 11.98 4.37
C ARG A 29 -4.26 11.54 4.12
N THR A 30 -3.65 10.87 5.10
CA THR A 30 -2.36 10.18 4.92
C THR A 30 -2.59 8.69 5.07
N PHE A 31 -2.22 7.92 4.04
CA PHE A 31 -2.18 6.46 4.10
C PHE A 31 -0.76 6.05 4.46
N ILE A 32 -0.61 5.23 5.50
CA ILE A 32 0.66 4.66 5.94
C ILE A 32 0.51 3.15 5.83
N VAL A 33 1.31 2.53 4.97
CA VAL A 33 1.24 1.10 4.69
C VAL A 33 2.45 0.43 5.31
N PHE A 34 2.19 -0.51 6.21
CA PHE A 34 3.19 -1.42 6.76
C PHE A 34 2.92 -2.82 6.23
N ASP A 35 3.97 -3.48 5.78
CA ASP A 35 4.00 -4.92 5.69
C ASP A 35 4.35 -5.44 7.09
N MET A 36 3.36 -6.05 7.74
CA MET A 36 3.52 -6.74 8.99
C MET A 36 3.60 -8.23 8.70
N LEU A 37 4.83 -8.75 8.59
CA LEU A 37 5.13 -10.19 8.56
C LEU A 37 4.79 -10.92 7.25
N HIS A 38 4.74 -10.23 6.11
CA HIS A 38 4.65 -10.86 4.79
C HIS A 38 6.06 -11.23 4.29
N ASP A 39 6.55 -12.38 4.74
CA ASP A 39 7.85 -12.93 4.33
C ASP A 39 7.94 -13.24 2.84
N SER A 40 6.81 -13.45 2.19
CA SER A 40 6.70 -13.73 0.76
C SER A 40 6.52 -12.50 -0.14
N TYR A 41 6.48 -11.27 0.40
CA TYR A 41 6.23 -10.08 -0.43
C TYR A 41 7.31 -9.94 -1.52
N ASP A 42 6.89 -10.08 -2.77
CA ASP A 42 7.76 -9.97 -3.94
C ASP A 42 7.56 -8.61 -4.64
N PRO A 43 8.45 -7.62 -4.43
CA PRO A 43 8.33 -6.31 -5.07
C PRO A 43 8.45 -6.38 -6.60
N ASP A 44 9.01 -7.45 -7.16
CA ASP A 44 9.09 -7.62 -8.60
C ASP A 44 7.76 -8.11 -9.20
N LYS A 45 6.87 -8.70 -8.39
CA LYS A 45 5.52 -9.12 -8.80
C LYS A 45 4.40 -8.21 -8.32
N ALA A 46 4.62 -7.39 -7.29
CA ALA A 46 3.63 -6.49 -6.68
C ALA A 46 3.03 -5.42 -7.61
N HIS A 47 3.43 -5.34 -8.88
CA HIS A 47 2.82 -4.51 -9.90
C HIS A 47 1.68 -5.23 -10.67
N LEU A 48 1.58 -6.56 -10.55
CA LEU A 48 0.62 -7.42 -11.23
C LEU A 48 -0.68 -7.58 -10.42
N PRO A 49 -1.87 -7.55 -11.04
CA PRO A 49 -3.13 -7.78 -10.34
C PRO A 49 -3.20 -9.14 -9.65
N GLY A 50 -3.59 -9.18 -8.37
CA GLY A 50 -3.76 -10.40 -7.59
C GLY A 50 -2.46 -11.11 -7.18
N GLN A 51 -1.29 -10.53 -7.51
CA GLN A 51 0.01 -10.97 -7.03
C GLN A 51 0.44 -10.05 -5.89
N ASP A 52 0.84 -10.63 -4.76
CA ASP A 52 1.32 -9.91 -3.57
C ASP A 52 0.32 -8.86 -3.03
N ASP A 53 -0.99 -9.16 -3.14
CA ASP A 53 -2.04 -8.37 -2.51
C ASP A 53 -1.91 -8.43 -0.97
N LEU A 54 -1.78 -7.26 -0.37
CA LEU A 54 -1.56 -7.11 1.06
C LEU A 54 -2.87 -7.19 1.85
N PRO A 55 -2.88 -7.84 3.03
CA PRO A 55 -3.94 -7.65 4.01
C PRO A 55 -3.89 -6.20 4.53
N VAL A 56 -5.05 -5.54 4.58
CA VAL A 56 -5.13 -4.13 4.96
C VAL A 56 -5.88 -3.99 6.28
N ILE A 57 -5.27 -3.28 7.23
CA ILE A 57 -5.89 -2.86 8.48
C ILE A 57 -6.18 -1.37 8.37
N SER A 58 -7.41 -0.96 8.66
CA SER A 58 -7.79 0.45 8.76
C SER A 58 -7.68 0.90 10.21
N VAL A 59 -6.87 1.93 10.46
CA VAL A 59 -6.75 2.59 11.76
C VAL A 59 -7.40 3.97 11.66
N PHE A 60 -8.36 4.24 12.54
CA PHE A 60 -9.08 5.50 12.61
C PHE A 60 -8.67 6.25 13.88
N PHE A 61 -8.15 7.46 13.70
CA PHE A 61 -7.84 8.40 14.78
C PHE A 61 -8.95 9.45 14.85
N GLY A 62 -9.77 9.40 15.90
CA GLY A 62 -10.83 10.36 16.19
C GLY A 62 -10.90 10.63 17.69
N LEU A 63 -12.09 10.95 18.22
CA LEU A 63 -12.29 11.03 19.69
C LEU A 63 -11.95 9.71 20.40
N LYS A 64 -12.01 8.59 19.68
CA LYS A 64 -11.48 7.29 20.08
C LYS A 64 -10.67 6.70 18.93
N GLU A 65 -9.62 5.99 19.29
CA GLU A 65 -8.81 5.22 18.35
C GLU A 65 -9.48 3.87 18.10
N SER A 66 -9.49 3.42 16.85
CA SER A 66 -9.98 2.08 16.51
C SER A 66 -9.18 1.49 15.35
N ALA A 67 -9.03 0.17 15.36
CA ALA A 67 -8.42 -0.58 14.28
C ALA A 67 -9.34 -1.74 13.87
N SER A 68 -9.48 -1.98 12.57
CA SER A 68 -10.24 -3.12 12.06
C SER A 68 -9.69 -3.60 10.72
N ILE A 69 -9.97 -4.87 10.39
CA ILE A 69 -9.69 -5.40 9.05
C ILE A 69 -10.46 -4.56 8.04
N ALA A 70 -9.76 -4.03 7.04
CA ALA A 70 -10.40 -3.24 6.00
C ALA A 70 -11.39 -4.10 5.20
N GLY A 71 -12.54 -3.51 4.86
CA GLY A 71 -13.48 -4.13 3.93
C GLY A 71 -12.91 -4.20 2.52
N ARG A 72 -13.42 -5.13 1.70
CA ARG A 72 -12.94 -5.37 0.33
C ARG A 72 -12.74 -4.11 -0.52
N PRO A 73 -13.63 -3.10 -0.51
CA PRO A 73 -13.42 -1.89 -1.32
C PRO A 73 -12.13 -1.14 -0.96
N ILE A 74 -11.83 -1.01 0.34
CA ILE A 74 -10.62 -0.34 0.83
C ILE A 74 -9.39 -1.19 0.55
N THR A 75 -9.46 -2.49 0.82
CA THR A 75 -8.39 -3.44 0.50
C THR A 75 -8.03 -3.41 -0.99
N ASN A 76 -9.03 -3.43 -1.86
CA ASN A 76 -8.82 -3.37 -3.31
C ASN A 76 -8.20 -2.03 -3.73
N LYS A 77 -8.65 -0.91 -3.13
CA LYS A 77 -8.09 0.41 -3.41
C LYS A 77 -6.61 0.46 -3.03
N VAL A 78 -6.26 0.12 -1.79
CA VAL A 78 -4.85 0.16 -1.32
C VAL A 78 -3.95 -0.72 -2.17
N ASN A 79 -4.35 -1.95 -2.48
CA ASN A 79 -3.55 -2.82 -3.35
C ASN A 79 -3.46 -2.29 -4.79
N SER A 80 -4.52 -1.63 -5.30
CA SER A 80 -4.46 -0.95 -6.59
C SER A 80 -3.48 0.23 -6.59
N ASP A 81 -3.45 1.02 -5.52
CA ASP A 81 -2.57 2.17 -5.38
C ASP A 81 -1.10 1.71 -5.25
N ILE A 82 -0.81 0.70 -4.43
CA ILE A 82 0.53 0.11 -4.32
C ILE A 82 1.02 -0.44 -5.66
N ARG A 83 0.14 -1.16 -6.40
CA ARG A 83 0.45 -1.59 -7.78
C ARG A 83 0.78 -0.42 -8.69
N ALA A 84 0.01 0.67 -8.60
CA ALA A 84 0.23 1.86 -9.41
C ALA A 84 1.58 2.52 -9.07
N ILE A 85 1.95 2.59 -7.79
CA ILE A 85 3.26 3.11 -7.35
C ILE A 85 4.39 2.27 -7.95
N HIS A 86 4.34 0.93 -7.82
CA HIS A 86 5.33 0.06 -8.45
C HIS A 86 5.39 0.26 -9.96
N ASN A 87 4.23 0.31 -10.63
CA ASN A 87 4.20 0.57 -12.07
C ASN A 87 4.83 1.92 -12.42
N ALA A 88 4.64 2.95 -11.61
CA ALA A 88 5.16 4.28 -11.87
C ALA A 88 6.68 4.39 -11.62
N THR A 89 7.21 3.75 -10.57
CA THR A 89 8.62 3.90 -10.17
C THR A 89 9.60 3.05 -10.99
N GLY A 90 9.12 2.01 -11.68
CA GLY A 90 9.94 1.26 -12.63
C GLY A 90 10.61 -0.01 -12.11
N PRO A 91 11.13 -0.86 -13.02
CA PRO A 91 11.84 -2.08 -12.66
C PRO A 91 12.94 -1.84 -11.62
N GLY A 92 13.07 -2.74 -10.64
CA GLY A 92 14.06 -2.62 -9.56
C GLY A 92 13.70 -1.62 -8.45
N SER A 93 12.58 -0.89 -8.57
CA SER A 93 12.08 -0.05 -7.48
C SER A 93 11.76 -0.88 -6.24
N ARG A 94 12.07 -0.35 -5.05
CA ARG A 94 11.82 -1.02 -3.77
C ARG A 94 11.17 -0.04 -2.78
N PRO A 95 10.27 -0.53 -1.92
CA PRO A 95 9.86 0.21 -0.73
C PRO A 95 11.05 0.65 0.15
N PRO A 96 10.92 1.71 0.96
CA PRO A 96 9.69 2.49 1.16
C PRO A 96 9.45 3.50 0.04
N PHE A 97 8.21 3.59 -0.43
CA PHE A 97 7.79 4.62 -1.37
C PHE A 97 7.22 5.83 -0.64
N LEU A 98 7.59 7.03 -1.09
CA LEU A 98 7.04 8.28 -0.58
C LEU A 98 6.36 9.01 -1.73
N VAL A 99 5.04 9.17 -1.64
CA VAL A 99 4.23 9.83 -2.66
C VAL A 99 3.43 10.96 -2.01
N ASP A 100 3.64 12.18 -2.50
CA ASP A 100 2.97 13.39 -2.02
C ASP A 100 2.09 13.99 -3.12
N HIS A 101 0.77 13.88 -2.93
CA HIS A 101 -0.25 14.45 -3.80
C HIS A 101 -0.77 15.81 -3.28
N THR A 102 -0.22 16.35 -2.18
CA THR A 102 -0.74 17.58 -1.59
C THR A 102 -0.51 18.81 -2.46
N GLY A 103 -1.41 19.79 -2.37
CA GLY A 103 -1.30 21.05 -3.09
C GLY A 103 -1.39 20.91 -4.62
N GLY A 104 -2.10 19.89 -5.09
CA GLY A 104 -2.28 19.62 -6.53
C GLY A 104 -1.03 19.08 -7.23
N LYS A 105 -0.02 18.62 -6.47
CA LYS A 105 1.18 18.01 -7.04
C LYS A 105 0.83 16.70 -7.75
N VAL A 106 1.27 16.58 -8.99
CA VAL A 106 1.31 15.31 -9.71
C VAL A 106 2.73 14.76 -9.58
N PRO A 107 2.94 13.61 -8.93
CA PRO A 107 4.28 13.03 -8.78
C PRO A 107 4.86 12.72 -10.16
N PHE A 108 6.12 13.11 -10.37
CA PHE A 108 6.84 12.80 -11.60
C PHE A 108 7.67 11.54 -11.42
N TYR A 109 7.49 10.58 -12.32
CA TYR A 109 8.21 9.31 -12.29
C TYR A 109 9.06 9.15 -13.55
N THR A 110 10.36 8.98 -13.37
CA THR A 110 11.34 9.01 -14.46
C THR A 110 11.44 7.71 -15.24
N ASN A 111 10.89 6.60 -14.73
CA ASN A 111 11.06 5.27 -15.33
C ASN A 111 9.83 4.35 -15.13
N PRO A 112 8.63 4.70 -15.60
CA PRO A 112 7.47 3.84 -15.38
C PRO A 112 7.56 2.51 -16.17
N ARG A 113 7.16 1.40 -15.55
CA ARG A 113 7.06 0.05 -16.15
C ARG A 113 6.09 0.03 -17.34
N ASN A 114 5.00 0.77 -17.22
CA ASN A 114 4.03 0.97 -18.30
C ASN A 114 4.13 2.42 -18.77
N SER A 115 4.34 2.64 -20.06
CA SER A 115 4.19 3.96 -20.64
C SER A 115 2.75 4.44 -20.43
N CYS A 116 2.57 5.62 -19.81
CA CYS A 116 1.30 6.31 -19.85
C CYS A 116 1.02 6.67 -21.31
N THR A 117 0.28 5.84 -22.05
CA THR A 117 -0.45 6.32 -23.21
C THR A 117 -1.55 7.22 -22.68
N ALA A 118 -1.25 8.51 -22.54
CA ALA A 118 -2.26 9.52 -22.34
C ALA A 118 -3.23 9.42 -23.53
N SER A 119 -4.41 8.86 -23.32
CA SER A 119 -5.49 8.97 -24.30
C SER A 119 -5.86 10.45 -24.37
N ILE A 120 -5.39 11.11 -25.41
CA ILE A 120 -5.91 12.42 -25.82
C ILE A 120 -7.35 12.14 -26.25
N ALA A 121 -8.31 12.58 -25.43
CA ALA A 121 -9.70 12.63 -25.87
C ALA A 121 -9.85 13.75 -26.91
N PRO A 122 -10.61 13.54 -28.01
CA PRO A 122 -10.80 14.51 -29.07
C PRO A 122 -11.59 15.74 -28.63
#